data_AF-A0A259LLR6-F1
#
_entry.id   AF-A0A259LLR6-F1
#
_cell.length_a   1.000
_cell.length_b   1.000
_cell.length_c   1.000
_cell.angle_alpha   90.00
_cell.angle_beta   90.00
_cell.angle_gamma   90.00
#
_symmetry.space_group_name_H-M   'P 1'
#
loop_
_entity.id
_entity.type
_entity.pdbx_description
1 polymer ?
#
loop_
_entity_poly.entity_id
_entity_poly.type
_entity_poly.pdbx_seq_one_letter_code
_entity_poly.pdbx_strand_id
1 'polypeptide(L)'
;GRISDFIDRRLVVAGLTGIAGAAAILIAVFGSVIGETGILVLIGVWGAGALCFYGVCVSHAIDRTPPGQVPQVMSGLLFVWAAGSIAGPLISGVAMRVAGAVGLFGFAGAMLGLLAFYMIVRVRQRAPAESQPSGERGPILPSPLASVEIVPRDPTEGDKS
;
A
#
# COMPACT_ATOMS: atom_id res chain seq x y z
N GLY A 1 -10.13 -23.59 1.62
CA GLY A 1 -11.51 -23.26 2.05
C GLY A 1 -11.90 -21.91 1.50
N ARG A 2 -13.03 -21.85 0.77
CA ARG A 2 -13.63 -20.73 0.02
C ARG A 2 -13.90 -19.42 0.79
N ILE A 3 -13.41 -19.32 2.02
CA ILE A 3 -13.57 -18.16 2.92
C ILE A 3 -12.42 -17.16 2.71
N SER A 4 -11.26 -17.63 2.24
CA SER A 4 -10.03 -16.84 2.10
C SER A 4 -9.90 -16.05 0.79
N ASP A 5 -10.64 -16.41 -0.26
CA ASP A 5 -10.54 -15.78 -1.59
C ASP A 5 -11.44 -14.53 -1.76
N PHE A 6 -12.38 -14.27 -0.83
CA PHE A 6 -13.49 -13.34 -1.05
C PHE A 6 -13.67 -12.25 0.01
N ILE A 7 -12.77 -12.14 1.00
CA ILE A 7 -12.69 -10.84 1.69
C ILE A 7 -12.05 -9.90 0.67
N ASP A 8 -12.91 -9.20 -0.07
CA ASP A 8 -12.54 -8.24 -1.10
C ASP A 8 -11.36 -7.44 -0.57
N ARG A 9 -10.16 -7.58 -1.15
CA ARG A 9 -8.91 -7.03 -0.57
C ARG A 9 -9.09 -5.55 -0.19
N ARG A 10 -9.98 -4.86 -0.91
CA ARG A 10 -10.44 -3.50 -0.66
C ARG A 10 -11.15 -3.29 0.69
N LEU A 11 -11.97 -4.23 1.15
CA LEU A 11 -12.60 -4.22 2.48
C LEU A 11 -11.58 -4.39 3.60
N VAL A 12 -10.57 -5.25 3.42
CA VAL A 12 -9.47 -5.39 4.40
C VAL A 12 -8.74 -4.06 4.53
N VAL A 13 -8.47 -3.41 3.41
CA VAL A 13 -7.80 -2.10 3.35
C VAL A 13 -8.69 -1.02 3.95
N ALA A 14 -9.99 -1.01 3.66
CA ALA A 14 -10.96 -0.10 4.26
C ALA A 14 -11.06 -0.28 5.79
N GLY A 15 -10.99 -1.52 6.28
CA GLY A 15 -10.97 -1.82 7.71
C GLY A 15 -9.69 -1.31 8.37
N LEU A 16 -8.54 -1.61 7.77
CA LEU A 16 -7.24 -1.23 8.33
C LEU A 16 -7.02 0.30 8.32
N THR A 17 -7.38 0.96 7.22
CA THR A 17 -7.46 2.43 7.13
C THR A 17 -8.41 3.03 8.12
N GLY A 18 -9.60 2.44 8.26
CA GLY A 18 -10.62 2.91 9.18
C GLY A 18 -10.15 2.86 10.62
N ILE A 19 -9.54 1.74 11.03
CA ILE A 19 -9.00 1.57 12.39
C ILE A 19 -7.86 2.55 12.65
N ALA A 20 -6.90 2.67 11.72
CA ALA A 20 -5.78 3.60 11.86
C ALA A 20 -6.24 5.06 11.88
N GLY A 21 -7.19 5.41 11.00
CA GLY A 21 -7.80 6.73 10.95
C GLY A 21 -8.60 7.06 12.20
N ALA A 22 -9.39 6.12 12.70
CA ALA A 22 -10.13 6.27 13.95
C ALA A 22 -9.17 6.47 15.14
N ALA A 23 -8.07 5.72 15.20
CA ALA A 23 -7.04 5.92 16.23
C ALA A 23 -6.43 7.34 16.16
N ALA A 24 -6.12 7.83 14.96
CA ALA A 24 -5.62 9.19 14.77
C ALA A 24 -6.65 10.26 15.20
N ILE A 25 -7.91 10.11 14.82
CA ILE A 25 -8.98 11.02 15.26
C ILE A 25 -9.18 10.97 16.77
N LEU A 26 -9.07 9.78 17.38
CA LEU A 26 -9.19 9.63 18.82
C LEU A 26 -8.04 10.36 19.56
N ILE A 27 -6.80 10.27 19.05
CA ILE A 27 -5.68 11.07 19.56
C ILE A 27 -5.94 12.56 19.36
N ALA A 28 -6.45 12.97 18.19
CA ALA A 28 -6.70 14.38 17.89
C ALA A 28 -7.77 14.99 18.81
N VAL A 29 -8.83 14.24 19.13
CA VAL A 29 -9.96 14.77 19.93
C VAL A 29 -9.74 14.57 21.43
N PHE A 30 -9.20 13.43 21.86
CA PHE A 30 -9.11 13.04 23.26
C PHE A 30 -7.67 12.95 23.79
N GLY A 31 -6.67 13.35 23.00
CA GLY A 31 -5.25 13.24 23.38
C GLY A 31 -4.87 13.94 24.69
N SER A 32 -5.65 14.92 25.15
CA SER A 32 -5.45 15.58 26.45
C SER A 32 -6.06 14.85 27.64
N VAL A 33 -6.98 13.90 27.38
CA VAL A 33 -7.73 13.15 28.40
C VAL A 33 -7.22 11.72 28.52
N ILE A 34 -6.73 11.17 27.41
CA ILE A 34 -6.16 9.83 27.35
C ILE A 34 -4.80 9.86 28.04
N GLY A 35 -4.63 9.06 29.10
CA GLY A 35 -3.33 8.91 29.77
C GLY A 35 -2.24 8.42 28.83
N GLU A 36 -0.97 8.57 29.24
CA GLU A 36 0.22 8.29 28.41
C GLU A 36 0.18 6.90 27.74
N THR A 37 -0.19 5.87 28.50
CA THR A 37 -0.31 4.50 27.97
C THR A 37 -1.34 4.39 26.84
N GLY A 38 -2.48 5.08 26.95
CA GLY A 38 -3.51 5.05 25.91
C GLY A 38 -3.06 5.76 24.64
N ILE A 39 -2.31 6.86 24.77
CA ILE A 39 -1.71 7.56 23.62
C ILE A 39 -0.70 6.65 22.92
N LEU A 40 0.18 5.96 23.66
CA LEU A 40 1.16 5.04 23.08
C LEU A 40 0.51 3.90 22.31
N VAL A 41 -0.56 3.30 22.86
CA VAL A 41 -1.33 2.25 22.16
C VAL A 41 -1.94 2.79 20.88
N LEU A 42 -2.57 3.97 20.91
CA LEU A 42 -3.21 4.55 19.72
C LEU A 42 -2.19 4.96 18.66
N ILE A 43 -1.03 5.50 19.05
CA ILE A 43 0.06 5.79 18.13
C ILE A 43 0.58 4.49 17.50
N GLY A 44 0.69 3.41 18.29
CA GLY A 44 1.06 2.09 17.79
C GLY A 44 0.08 1.56 16.75
N VAL A 45 -1.23 1.65 17.02
CA VAL A 45 -2.28 1.23 16.09
C VAL A 45 -2.27 2.07 14.81
N TRP A 46 -2.17 3.39 14.94
CA TRP A 46 -2.06 4.30 13.81
C TRP A 46 -0.81 4.01 12.97
N GLY A 47 0.34 3.84 13.60
CA GLY A 47 1.62 3.56 12.95
C GLY A 47 1.64 2.19 12.26
N ALA A 48 1.08 1.16 12.88
CA ALA A 48 0.92 -0.16 12.27
C ALA A 48 0.07 -0.08 10.99
N GLY A 49 -1.03 0.66 11.03
CA GLY A 49 -1.84 0.95 9.83
C GLY A 49 -1.04 1.68 8.75
N ALA A 50 -0.28 2.71 9.15
CA ALA A 50 0.58 3.49 8.25
C ALA A 50 1.54 2.60 7.43
N LEU A 51 2.15 1.60 8.07
CA LEU A 51 3.09 0.66 7.45
C LEU A 51 2.41 -0.32 6.49
N CYS A 52 1.21 -0.81 6.83
CA CYS A 52 0.49 -1.77 6.00
C CYS A 52 0.02 -1.19 4.65
N PHE A 53 -0.12 0.12 4.52
CA PHE A 53 -0.56 0.79 3.29
C PHE A 53 0.29 0.47 2.08
N TYR A 54 1.61 0.58 2.27
CA TYR A 54 2.54 0.45 1.17
C TYR A 54 2.43 -0.95 0.54
N GLY A 55 2.43 -2.00 1.38
CA GLY A 55 2.31 -3.38 0.92
C GLY A 55 1.00 -3.65 0.19
N VAL A 56 -0.10 -3.07 0.65
CA VAL A 56 -1.40 -3.14 -0.03
C VAL A 56 -1.35 -2.48 -1.41
N CYS A 57 -0.86 -1.25 -1.50
CA CYS A 57 -0.86 -0.50 -2.76
C CYS A 57 0.06 -1.18 -3.78
N VAL A 58 1.23 -1.65 -3.35
CA VAL A 58 2.19 -2.37 -4.17
C VAL A 58 1.59 -3.68 -4.67
N SER A 59 1.03 -4.52 -3.78
CA SER A 59 0.39 -5.78 -4.20
C SER A 59 -0.75 -5.52 -5.17
N HIS A 60 -1.58 -4.51 -4.91
CA HIS A 60 -2.70 -4.14 -5.78
C HIS A 60 -2.28 -3.68 -7.18
N ALA A 61 -1.16 -2.96 -7.27
CA ALA A 61 -0.56 -2.52 -8.52
C ALA A 61 0.06 -3.68 -9.29
N ILE A 62 0.80 -4.56 -8.60
CA ILE A 62 1.42 -5.75 -9.20
C ILE A 62 0.36 -6.69 -9.75
N ASP A 63 -0.70 -6.97 -8.99
CA ASP A 63 -1.79 -7.87 -9.40
C ASP A 63 -2.47 -7.46 -10.71
N ARG A 64 -2.36 -6.18 -11.11
CA ARG A 64 -3.00 -5.60 -12.30
C ARG A 64 -2.04 -5.29 -13.44
N THR A 65 -0.74 -5.55 -13.26
CA THR A 65 0.28 -5.19 -14.25
C THR A 65 0.65 -6.40 -15.11
N PRO A 66 0.57 -6.32 -16.45
CA PRO A 66 1.02 -7.38 -17.33
C PRO A 66 2.51 -7.74 -17.11
N PRO A 67 2.89 -9.03 -17.21
CA PRO A 67 4.28 -9.44 -17.15
C PRO A 67 5.07 -8.73 -18.27
N GLY A 68 6.04 -7.90 -17.88
CA GLY A 68 6.81 -7.02 -18.78
C GLY A 68 6.66 -5.52 -18.51
N GLN A 69 5.57 -5.08 -17.87
CA GLN A 69 5.34 -3.66 -17.54
C GLN A 69 5.55 -3.32 -16.06
N VAL A 70 5.85 -4.33 -15.23
CA VAL A 70 6.05 -4.17 -13.77
C VAL A 70 7.09 -3.10 -13.42
N PRO A 71 8.28 -3.03 -14.06
CA PRO A 71 9.27 -2.00 -13.74
C PRO A 71 8.76 -0.58 -14.01
N GLN A 72 8.00 -0.38 -15.09
CA GLN A 72 7.44 0.92 -15.46
C GLN A 72 6.38 1.38 -14.44
N VAL A 73 5.48 0.49 -14.04
CA VAL A 73 4.46 0.78 -13.00
C VAL A 73 5.12 1.08 -11.65
N MET A 74 6.17 0.34 -11.28
CA MET A 74 6.92 0.59 -10.05
C MET A 74 7.60 1.95 -10.03
N SER A 75 8.20 2.36 -11.14
CA SER A 75 8.79 3.70 -11.27
C SER A 75 7.74 4.81 -11.06
N GLY A 76 6.56 4.67 -11.68
CA GLY A 76 5.46 5.61 -11.48
C GLY A 76 4.97 5.64 -10.02
N LEU A 77 4.83 4.47 -9.38
CA LEU A 77 4.41 4.37 -7.98
C LEU A 77 5.43 5.02 -7.02
N LEU A 78 6.73 4.81 -7.26
CA LEU A 78 7.80 5.44 -6.49
C LEU A 78 7.80 6.96 -6.65
N PHE A 79 7.55 7.46 -7.86
CA PHE A 79 7.44 8.91 -8.09
C PHE A 79 6.27 9.52 -7.30
N VAL A 80 5.10 8.89 -7.34
CA VAL A 80 3.93 9.32 -6.55
C VAL A 80 4.21 9.25 -5.04
N TRP A 81 4.88 8.20 -4.59
CA TRP A 81 5.27 8.05 -3.19
C TRP A 81 6.26 9.13 -2.74
N ALA A 82 7.26 9.46 -3.57
CA ALA A 82 8.21 10.53 -3.30
C ALA A 82 7.52 11.91 -3.23
N ALA A 83 6.64 12.20 -4.20
CA ALA A 83 5.85 13.43 -4.19
C ALA A 83 4.99 13.55 -2.92
N GLY A 84 4.31 12.46 -2.53
CA GLY A 84 3.55 12.39 -1.29
C GLY A 84 4.41 12.56 -0.04
N SER A 85 5.62 12.00 -0.03
CA SER A 85 6.57 12.09 1.10
C SER A 85 7.15 13.49 1.28
N ILE A 86 7.15 14.32 0.24
CA ILE A 86 7.53 15.74 0.33
C ILE A 86 6.31 16.57 0.77
N ALA A 87 5.17 16.40 0.10
CA ALA A 87 3.97 17.18 0.36
C ALA A 87 3.36 16.90 1.74
N GLY A 88 3.38 15.63 2.18
CA GLY A 88 2.78 15.17 3.43
C GLY A 88 3.32 15.91 4.66
N PRO A 89 4.64 15.87 4.94
CA PRO A 89 5.27 16.58 6.06
C PRO A 89 5.12 18.11 5.99
N LEU A 90 5.08 18.69 4.78
CA LEU A 90 4.87 20.13 4.62
C LEU A 90 3.46 20.53 5.08
N ILE A 91 2.44 19.82 4.60
CA ILE A 91 1.04 20.09 4.96
C ILE A 91 0.80 19.75 6.43
N SER A 92 1.29 18.61 6.90
CA SER A 92 1.11 18.18 8.28
C SER A 92 1.89 19.05 9.26
N GLY A 93 3.07 19.56 8.88
CA GLY A 93 3.83 20.53 9.66
C GLY A 93 3.12 21.88 9.79
N VAL A 94 2.48 22.36 8.71
CA VAL A 94 1.62 23.56 8.77
C VAL A 94 0.41 23.31 9.66
N ALA A 95 -0.27 22.16 9.51
CA ALA A 95 -1.39 21.79 10.37
C ALA A 95 -0.99 21.72 11.85
N MET A 96 0.20 21.17 12.15
CA MET A 96 0.75 21.11 13.50
C MET A 96 1.10 22.48 14.05
N ARG A 97 1.60 23.42 13.23
CA ARG A 97 1.85 24.80 13.66
C ARG A 97 0.58 25.54 14.05
N VAL A 98 -0.53 25.31 13.33
CA VAL A 98 -1.79 26.03 13.54
C VAL A 98 -2.61 25.42 14.69
N ALA A 99 -2.70 24.09 14.76
CA ALA A 99 -3.60 23.38 15.67
C ALA A 99 -2.90 22.34 16.57
N GLY A 100 -1.56 22.36 16.64
CA GLY A 100 -0.79 21.43 17.48
C GLY A 100 -0.97 19.97 17.08
N ALA A 101 -0.96 19.07 18.07
CA ALA A 101 -1.16 17.64 17.86
C ALA A 101 -2.52 17.33 17.19
N VAL A 102 -3.56 18.11 17.49
CA VAL A 102 -4.90 17.98 16.88
C VAL A 102 -4.82 18.18 15.37
N GLY A 103 -4.04 19.16 14.90
CA GLY A 103 -3.85 19.41 13.47
C GLY A 103 -3.14 18.25 12.76
N LEU A 104 -2.07 17.74 13.35
CA LEU A 104 -1.29 16.63 12.80
C LEU A 104 -2.13 15.34 12.68
N PHE A 105 -2.71 14.91 13.80
CA PHE A 105 -3.47 13.66 13.86
C PHE A 105 -4.85 13.79 13.20
N GLY A 106 -5.45 14.98 13.23
CA GLY A 106 -6.67 15.28 12.48
C GLY A 106 -6.46 15.19 10.98
N PHE A 107 -5.37 15.76 10.45
CA PHE A 107 -5.00 15.61 9.03
C PHE A 107 -4.75 14.16 8.65
N ALA A 108 -3.99 13.42 9.47
CA ALA A 108 -3.73 12.00 9.22
C ALA A 108 -5.04 11.18 9.24
N GLY A 109 -5.90 11.40 10.24
CA GLY A 109 -7.20 10.75 10.35
C GLY A 109 -8.12 11.06 9.17
N ALA A 110 -8.14 12.31 8.70
CA ALA A 110 -8.92 12.72 7.53
C ALA A 110 -8.45 12.03 6.24
N MET A 111 -7.13 11.96 5.99
CA MET A 111 -6.57 11.27 4.83
C MET A 111 -6.85 9.76 4.86
N LEU A 112 -6.68 9.13 6.03
CA LEU A 112 -6.98 7.71 6.22
C LEU A 112 -8.47 7.42 6.07
N GLY A 113 -9.33 8.29 6.61
CA GLY A 113 -10.78 8.20 6.46
C GLY A 113 -11.24 8.38 5.02
N LEU A 114 -10.65 9.33 4.29
CA LEU A 114 -10.92 9.52 2.86
C LEU A 114 -10.54 8.28 2.05
N LEU A 115 -9.40 7.68 2.35
CA LEU A 115 -8.96 6.45 1.70
C LEU A 115 -9.88 5.27 2.05
N ALA A 116 -10.28 5.13 3.31
CA ALA A 116 -11.25 4.12 3.76
C ALA A 116 -12.57 4.28 3.01
N PHE A 117 -13.11 5.49 2.97
CA PHE A 117 -14.34 5.83 2.27
C PHE A 117 -14.25 5.51 0.77
N TYR A 118 -13.15 5.92 0.13
CA TYR A 118 -12.91 5.63 -1.28
C TYR A 118 -12.88 4.12 -1.56
N MET A 119 -12.23 3.33 -0.70
CA MET A 119 -12.20 1.88 -0.83
C MET A 119 -13.59 1.25 -0.66
N ILE A 120 -14.40 1.72 0.29
CA ILE A 120 -15.78 1.28 0.48
C ILE A 120 -16.62 1.59 -0.76
N VAL A 121 -16.55 2.81 -1.29
CA VAL A 121 -17.27 3.21 -2.51
C VAL A 121 -16.84 2.33 -3.70
N ARG A 122 -15.53 2.06 -3.84
CA ARG A 122 -15.00 1.21 -4.91
C ARG A 122 -15.40 -0.26 -4.79
N VAL A 123 -15.66 -0.77 -3.59
CA VAL A 123 -16.24 -2.10 -3.38
C VAL A 123 -17.68 -2.11 -3.87
N ARG A 124 -18.49 -1.12 -3.45
CA ARG A 124 -19.92 -1.04 -3.81
C ARG A 124 -20.17 -0.83 -5.30
N GLN A 125 -19.25 -0.17 -6.01
CA GLN A 125 -19.32 0.01 -7.47
C GLN A 125 -19.01 -1.27 -8.26
N ARG A 126 -18.38 -2.26 -7.63
CA ARG A 126 -18.36 -3.62 -8.17
C ARG A 126 -19.64 -4.31 -7.71
N ALA A 127 -20.68 -4.29 -8.55
CA ALA A 127 -21.76 -5.27 -8.47
C ALA A 127 -21.14 -6.69 -8.37
N PRO A 128 -21.80 -7.66 -7.71
CA PRO A 128 -21.25 -9.00 -7.54
C PRO A 128 -20.96 -9.55 -8.93
N ALA A 129 -19.68 -9.63 -9.28
CA ALA A 129 -19.27 -10.25 -10.53
C ALA A 129 -19.67 -11.70 -10.40
N GLU A 130 -20.74 -12.03 -11.12
CA GLU A 130 -21.15 -13.35 -11.51
C GLU A 130 -19.90 -14.24 -11.66
N SER A 131 -19.93 -15.35 -10.94
CA SER A 131 -18.89 -16.36 -10.89
C SER A 131 -18.25 -16.60 -12.26
N GLN A 132 -17.08 -16.00 -12.50
CA GLN A 132 -16.19 -16.51 -13.54
C GLN A 132 -15.65 -17.83 -13.01
N PRO A 133 -15.84 -18.95 -13.73
CA PRO A 133 -15.33 -20.24 -13.29
C PRO A 133 -13.83 -20.12 -13.10
N SER A 134 -13.34 -20.66 -12.00
CA SER A 134 -11.94 -20.79 -11.66
C SER A 134 -11.14 -21.22 -12.90
N GLY A 135 -10.53 -20.25 -13.58
CA GLY A 135 -9.41 -20.54 -14.46
C GLY A 135 -8.31 -21.05 -13.55
N GLU A 136 -8.02 -22.35 -13.66
CA GLU A 136 -6.90 -23.02 -13.02
C GLU A 136 -5.69 -22.10 -12.98
N ARG A 137 -5.35 -21.59 -11.78
CA ARG A 137 -3.95 -21.25 -11.52
C ARG A 137 -3.22 -22.58 -11.56
N GLY A 138 -2.71 -22.93 -12.75
CA GLY A 138 -1.72 -23.99 -12.87
C GLY A 138 -0.61 -23.75 -11.84
N PRO A 139 -0.02 -24.81 -11.27
CA PRO A 139 1.00 -24.68 -10.24
C PRO A 139 2.04 -23.67 -10.69
N ILE A 140 2.33 -22.70 -9.82
CA ILE A 140 3.49 -21.82 -9.92
C ILE A 140 4.72 -22.72 -9.88
N LEU A 141 5.13 -23.20 -11.05
CA LEU A 141 6.38 -23.90 -11.23
C LEU A 141 7.48 -22.88 -10.95
N PRO A 142 8.49 -23.22 -10.11
CA PRO A 142 9.66 -22.37 -9.98
C PRO A 142 10.20 -22.13 -11.38
N SER A 143 10.33 -20.85 -11.77
CA SER A 143 11.06 -20.49 -12.97
C SER A 143 12.45 -21.13 -12.84
N PRO A 144 12.84 -22.07 -13.73
CA PRO A 144 14.18 -22.59 -13.66
C PRO A 144 15.13 -21.41 -13.85
N LEU A 145 16.07 -21.25 -12.93
CA LEU A 145 17.27 -20.44 -13.14
C LEU A 145 18.09 -21.13 -14.24
N ALA A 146 17.68 -20.96 -15.49
CA ALA A 146 18.39 -21.38 -16.69
C ALA A 146 18.02 -20.32 -17.73
N SER A 147 18.92 -19.49 -18.26
CA SER A 147 20.34 -19.64 -18.47
C SER A 147 20.86 -18.20 -18.55
N VAL A 148 21.77 -17.81 -17.65
CA VAL A 148 22.73 -16.78 -18.06
C VAL A 148 23.58 -17.51 -19.09
N GLU A 149 23.23 -17.35 -20.36
CA GLU A 149 24.00 -17.89 -21.46
C GLU A 149 25.31 -17.11 -21.46
N ILE A 150 26.32 -17.71 -20.84
CA ILE A 150 27.70 -17.26 -20.93
C ILE A 150 28.05 -17.40 -22.39
N VAL A 151 27.94 -16.30 -23.14
CA VAL A 151 28.45 -16.19 -24.51
C VAL A 151 29.91 -16.67 -24.47
N PRO A 152 30.26 -17.79 -25.11
CA PRO A 152 31.64 -18.21 -25.19
C PRO A 152 32.41 -17.13 -25.94
N ARG A 153 33.44 -16.56 -25.30
CA ARG A 153 34.37 -15.66 -25.98
C ARG A 153 35.12 -16.48 -27.03
N ASP A 154 34.91 -16.17 -28.30
CA ASP A 154 35.64 -16.79 -29.41
C ASP A 154 37.15 -16.51 -29.24
N PRO A 155 38.02 -17.53 -29.10
CA PRO A 155 39.46 -17.31 -28.97
C PRO A 155 40.16 -16.95 -30.28
N THR A 156 39.47 -16.87 -31.42
CA THR A 156 40.11 -16.72 -32.73
C THR A 156 40.33 -15.27 -33.19
N GLU A 157 39.94 -14.28 -32.38
CA GLU A 157 40.16 -12.85 -32.67
C GLU A 157 41.51 -12.35 -32.15
N GLY A 158 42.58 -13.08 -32.48
CA GLY A 158 43.91 -12.80 -31.98
C GLY A 158 45.05 -13.47 -32.75
N ASP A 159 44.92 -13.70 -34.06
CA ASP A 159 46.09 -13.91 -34.92
C ASP A 159 45.73 -13.74 -36.40
N LYS A 160 45.71 -12.48 -36.89
CA LYS A 160 45.99 -12.17 -38.29
C LYS A 160 46.70 -10.82 -38.38
N SER A 161 48.02 -10.93 -38.62
CA SER A 161 48.95 -10.01 -39.30
C SER A 161 49.14 -8.60 -38.74
#